data_AF-A0A6G4ZWT4-F1
#
_entry.id   AF-A0A6G4ZWT4-F1
#
_cell.length_a   1.000
_cell.length_b   1.000
_cell.length_c   1.000
_cell.angle_alpha   90.00
_cell.angle_beta   90.00
_cell.angle_gamma   90.00
#
_symmetry.space_group_name_H-M   'P 1'
#
loop_
_entity.id
_entity.type
_entity.pdbx_description
1 polymer ?
#
loop_
_entity_poly.entity_id
_entity_poly.type
_entity_poly.pdbx_seq_one_letter_code
_entity_poly.pdbx_strand_id
1 'polypeptide(L)'
;LLWCQMKTAGYPNVNVRNFTTSWRDGLAFNALIHKHRPDLIQYDKLSRSNAIYNLNNAFTTAEQKLGLTRLLDPEDVFVDNPDEKSIITYVVTYYHYFSKMKAETVQGKRIGKVIGHAMENERMIAEYEGLTSDLLRWIEETIVALSDRHFANSLVGVQQQLLAFNAYRTTEKPVKFEEKGNLEVLLFALQSRLRANNQRPYTPREGRLLADTNRAWERLEKAEHERELALREELIRQEKLEQLAARFDRKAGMRETWLAENQRLVSQDNFGQDLASAQAAAKKHEAIETDILAYEERVQAVLAVARELETEGYHDVDRINAR
;
A
#
# COMPACT_ATOMS: atom_id res chain seq x y z
N LEU A 1 1.49 42.23 44.29
CA LEU A 1 0.32 43.07 43.96
C LEU A 1 -0.21 42.83 42.54
N LEU A 2 0.62 42.98 41.50
CA LEU A 2 0.22 42.83 40.09
C LEU A 2 -0.53 41.52 39.78
N TRP A 3 -0.06 40.37 40.30
CA TRP A 3 -0.75 39.09 40.10
C TRP A 3 -2.20 39.13 40.62
N CYS A 4 -2.45 39.71 41.79
CA CYS A 4 -3.79 39.81 42.35
C CYS A 4 -4.68 40.66 41.44
N GLN A 5 -4.19 41.83 41.04
CA GLN A 5 -4.89 42.72 40.10
C GLN A 5 -5.24 42.03 38.79
N MET A 6 -4.28 41.32 38.17
CA MET A 6 -4.52 40.59 36.92
C MET A 6 -5.55 39.46 37.08
N LYS A 7 -5.57 38.78 38.23
CA LYS A 7 -6.48 37.65 38.47
C LYS A 7 -7.88 38.09 38.88
N THR A 8 -8.00 39.22 39.58
CA THR A 8 -9.30 39.79 39.98
C THR A 8 -9.83 40.84 39.01
N ALA A 9 -9.11 41.15 37.92
CA ALA A 9 -9.59 42.05 36.88
C ALA A 9 -10.92 41.55 36.29
N GLY A 10 -11.90 42.43 36.20
CA GLY A 10 -13.25 42.14 35.69
C GLY A 10 -14.24 41.63 36.73
N TYR A 11 -13.83 41.42 37.99
CA TYR A 11 -14.76 41.09 39.07
C TYR A 11 -15.46 42.34 39.60
N PRO A 12 -16.80 42.33 39.75
CA PRO A 12 -17.51 43.47 40.27
C PRO A 12 -17.12 43.71 41.74
N ASN A 13 -17.01 44.99 42.10
CA ASN A 13 -16.68 45.45 43.44
C ASN A 13 -15.30 45.02 43.98
N VAL A 14 -14.39 44.54 43.13
CA VAL A 14 -13.01 44.19 43.52
C VAL A 14 -12.02 45.11 42.81
N ASN A 15 -11.29 45.90 43.60
CA ASN A 15 -10.20 46.74 43.11
C ASN A 15 -9.00 46.65 44.06
N VAL A 16 -8.09 45.72 43.76
CA VAL A 16 -6.93 45.45 44.62
C VAL A 16 -5.84 46.50 44.39
N ARG A 17 -5.69 47.43 45.33
CA ARG A 17 -4.66 48.50 45.28
C ARG A 17 -3.57 48.37 46.33
N ASN A 18 -3.84 47.64 47.41
CA ASN A 18 -2.93 47.41 48.53
C ASN A 18 -3.15 46.01 49.12
N PHE A 19 -2.37 45.64 50.13
CA PHE A 19 -2.55 44.42 50.92
C PHE A 19 -3.16 44.70 52.29
N THR A 20 -4.01 45.72 52.40
CA THR A 20 -4.73 46.06 53.62
C THR A 20 -6.22 46.19 53.32
N THR A 21 -6.71 47.42 53.11
CA THR A 21 -8.12 47.75 52.96
C THR A 21 -8.78 47.15 51.71
N SER A 22 -8.01 46.83 50.67
CA SER A 22 -8.53 46.19 49.45
C SER A 22 -9.04 44.76 49.67
N TRP A 23 -8.70 44.13 50.79
CA TRP A 23 -9.06 42.75 51.13
C TRP A 23 -10.08 42.65 52.25
N ARG A 24 -10.40 43.78 52.90
CA ARG A 24 -11.24 43.89 54.10
C ARG A 24 -12.64 43.32 53.91
N ASP A 25 -13.23 43.48 52.73
CA ASP A 25 -14.59 43.00 52.45
C ASP A 25 -14.64 41.53 52.01
N GLY A 26 -13.49 40.84 51.96
CA GLY A 26 -13.35 39.44 51.59
C GLY A 26 -13.61 39.11 50.11
N LEU A 27 -14.08 40.07 49.30
CA LEU A 27 -14.41 39.82 47.89
C LEU A 27 -13.17 39.48 47.07
N ALA A 28 -12.03 40.12 47.35
CA ALA A 28 -10.77 39.84 46.67
C ALA A 28 -10.28 38.39 46.86
N PHE A 29 -10.43 37.81 48.05
CA PHE A 29 -10.08 36.40 48.31
C PHE A 29 -11.00 35.45 47.53
N ASN A 30 -12.31 35.70 47.55
CA ASN A 30 -13.28 34.89 46.80
C ASN A 30 -13.05 34.99 45.29
N ALA A 31 -12.72 36.19 44.76
CA ALA A 31 -12.43 36.40 43.35
C ALA A 31 -11.16 35.63 42.91
N LEU A 32 -10.13 35.58 43.76
CA LEU A 32 -8.93 34.78 43.49
C LEU A 32 -9.23 33.29 43.37
N ILE A 33 -10.04 32.74 44.29
CA ILE A 33 -10.45 31.34 44.24
C ILE A 33 -11.30 31.09 43.00
N HIS A 34 -12.36 31.88 42.79
CA HIS A 34 -13.28 31.74 41.66
C HIS A 34 -12.56 31.83 40.30
N LYS A 35 -11.55 32.70 40.18
CA LYS A 35 -10.78 32.84 38.92
C LYS A 35 -10.07 31.56 38.51
N HIS A 36 -9.60 30.77 39.47
CA HIS A 36 -8.85 29.55 39.21
C HIS A 36 -9.71 28.29 39.32
N ARG A 37 -10.75 28.33 40.14
CA ARG A 37 -11.69 27.26 40.45
C ARG A 37 -13.11 27.82 40.58
N PRO A 38 -13.77 28.15 39.45
CA PRO A 38 -15.10 28.74 39.47
C PRO A 38 -16.15 27.80 40.06
N ASP A 39 -15.89 26.50 40.02
CA ASP A 39 -16.71 25.45 40.61
C ASP A 39 -16.84 25.54 42.14
N LEU A 40 -15.91 26.24 42.82
CA LEU A 40 -15.86 26.30 44.28
C LEU A 40 -16.56 27.51 44.91
N ILE A 41 -16.83 28.56 44.14
CA ILE A 41 -17.34 29.84 44.67
C ILE A 41 -18.50 30.32 43.80
N GLN A 42 -19.66 30.60 44.40
CA GLN A 42 -20.77 31.27 43.69
C GLN A 42 -20.64 32.78 43.85
N TYR A 43 -19.74 33.38 43.06
CA TYR A 43 -19.33 34.78 43.25
C TYR A 43 -20.50 35.77 43.14
N ASP A 44 -21.46 35.51 42.25
CA ASP A 44 -22.62 36.39 42.02
C ASP A 44 -23.53 36.57 43.25
N LYS A 45 -23.42 35.67 44.24
CA LYS A 45 -24.17 35.75 45.50
C LYS A 45 -23.46 36.55 46.59
N LEU A 46 -22.22 36.97 46.34
CA LEU A 46 -21.42 37.71 47.32
C LEU A 46 -21.70 39.21 47.22
N SER A 47 -21.78 39.87 48.38
CA SER A 47 -22.00 41.31 48.48
C SER A 47 -20.97 41.94 49.39
N ARG A 48 -20.59 43.18 49.08
CA ARG A 48 -19.64 43.97 49.87
C ARG A 48 -20.11 44.22 51.30
N SER A 49 -21.43 44.25 51.52
CA SER A 49 -22.01 44.48 52.84
C SER A 49 -21.82 43.30 53.81
N ASN A 50 -21.44 42.12 53.32
CA ASN A 50 -21.33 40.91 54.13
C ASN A 50 -19.88 40.42 54.27
N ALA A 51 -19.00 41.32 54.73
CA ALA A 51 -17.55 41.10 54.77
C ALA A 51 -17.12 39.85 55.56
N ILE A 52 -17.63 39.66 56.77
CA ILE A 52 -17.30 38.50 57.64
C ILE A 52 -17.72 37.19 56.97
N TYR A 53 -18.89 37.13 56.34
CA TYR A 53 -19.32 35.97 55.58
C TYR A 53 -18.40 35.70 54.38
N ASN A 54 -18.06 36.74 53.60
CA ASN A 54 -17.19 36.59 52.45
C ASN A 54 -15.80 36.06 52.86
N LEU A 55 -15.22 36.61 53.92
CA LEU A 55 -13.94 36.16 54.48
C LEU A 55 -14.01 34.71 54.94
N ASN A 56 -15.02 34.35 55.73
CA ASN A 56 -15.25 32.97 56.15
C ASN A 56 -15.44 32.02 54.96
N ASN A 57 -16.21 32.42 53.95
CA ASN A 57 -16.45 31.62 52.76
C ASN A 57 -15.16 31.33 52.00
N ALA A 58 -14.32 32.35 51.78
CA ALA A 58 -13.03 32.18 51.12
C ALA A 58 -12.09 31.29 51.94
N PHE A 59 -11.94 31.56 53.24
CA PHE A 59 -10.97 30.87 54.10
C PHE A 59 -11.35 29.40 54.30
N THR A 60 -12.64 29.13 54.54
CA THR A 60 -13.16 27.77 54.69
C THR A 60 -13.04 26.99 53.38
N THR A 61 -13.35 27.62 52.23
CA THR A 61 -13.20 26.98 50.92
C THR A 61 -11.73 26.67 50.64
N ALA A 62 -10.82 27.59 50.96
CA ALA A 62 -9.39 27.39 50.77
C ALA A 62 -8.85 26.26 51.64
N GLU A 63 -9.25 26.18 52.90
CA GLU A 63 -8.85 25.11 53.80
C GLU A 63 -9.42 23.75 53.39
N GLN A 64 -10.74 23.66 53.23
CA GLN A 64 -11.41 22.37 53.02
C GLN A 64 -11.27 21.83 51.59
N LYS A 65 -11.20 22.70 50.58
CA LYS A 65 -11.20 22.29 49.17
C LYS A 65 -9.84 22.44 48.49
N LEU A 66 -9.00 23.35 48.96
CA LEU A 66 -7.66 23.58 48.41
C LEU A 66 -6.53 23.11 49.35
N GLY A 67 -6.82 22.81 50.61
CA GLY A 67 -5.82 22.40 51.61
C GLY A 67 -4.92 23.54 52.06
N LEU A 68 -5.33 24.80 51.88
CA LEU A 68 -4.57 25.96 52.35
C LEU A 68 -4.87 26.21 53.83
N THR A 69 -3.88 26.05 54.69
CA THR A 69 -4.00 26.36 56.12
C THR A 69 -4.60 27.75 56.31
N ARG A 70 -5.67 27.86 57.09
CA ARG A 70 -6.26 29.14 57.45
C ARG A 70 -5.29 29.91 58.35
N LEU A 71 -4.70 30.99 57.84
CA LEU A 71 -3.71 31.80 58.56
C LEU A 71 -4.30 33.08 59.16
N LEU A 72 -5.52 33.45 58.76
CA LEU A 72 -6.19 34.67 59.17
C LEU A 72 -7.58 34.33 59.69
N ASP A 73 -7.99 35.05 60.73
CA ASP A 73 -9.38 35.08 61.15
C ASP A 73 -10.13 36.26 60.50
N PRO A 74 -11.40 36.06 60.08
CA PRO A 74 -12.23 37.11 59.49
C PRO A 74 -12.30 38.38 60.33
N GLU A 75 -12.32 38.23 61.64
CA GLU A 75 -12.38 39.32 62.61
C GLU A 75 -11.11 40.18 62.57
N ASP A 76 -9.94 39.58 62.36
CA ASP A 76 -8.64 40.28 62.25
C ASP A 76 -8.47 40.99 60.90
N VAL A 77 -9.22 40.58 59.88
CA VAL A 77 -9.20 41.19 58.54
C VAL A 77 -10.29 42.25 58.39
N PHE A 78 -11.42 42.14 59.09
CA PHE A 78 -12.52 43.12 59.03
C PHE A 78 -12.33 44.32 60.00
N VAL A 79 -11.11 44.80 60.13
CA VAL A 79 -10.77 46.01 60.90
C VAL A 79 -10.48 47.19 59.97
N ASP A 80 -10.38 48.40 60.51
CA ASP A 80 -10.12 49.59 59.70
C ASP A 80 -8.76 49.57 59.02
N ASN A 81 -7.75 49.02 59.68
CA ASN A 81 -6.40 48.87 59.17
C ASN A 81 -5.89 47.44 59.36
N PRO A 82 -6.23 46.51 58.46
CA PRO A 82 -5.75 45.13 58.53
C PRO A 82 -4.22 45.07 58.40
N ASP A 83 -3.57 44.11 59.07
CA ASP A 83 -2.11 43.96 58.99
C ASP A 83 -1.67 43.51 57.59
N GLU A 84 -0.83 44.34 56.97
CA GLU A 84 -0.38 44.15 55.60
C GLU A 84 0.41 42.86 55.43
N LYS A 85 1.31 42.56 56.39
CA LYS A 85 2.20 41.40 56.32
C LYS A 85 1.42 40.09 56.44
N SER A 86 0.37 40.07 57.26
CA SER A 86 -0.51 38.93 57.47
C SER A 86 -1.32 38.64 56.21
N ILE A 87 -1.90 39.67 55.58
CA ILE A 87 -2.59 39.52 54.29
C ILE A 87 -1.63 39.07 53.19
N ILE A 88 -0.44 39.68 53.09
CA ILE A 88 0.59 39.25 52.11
C ILE A 88 0.93 37.78 52.31
N THR A 89 1.25 37.37 53.54
CA THR A 89 1.63 36.00 53.87
C THR A 89 0.56 35.02 53.43
N TYR A 90 -0.72 35.33 53.71
CA TYR A 90 -1.80 34.45 53.30
C TYR A 90 -2.03 34.45 51.80
N VAL A 91 -2.06 35.60 51.13
CA VAL A 91 -2.21 35.69 49.65
C VAL A 91 -1.06 34.97 48.91
N VAL A 92 0.15 34.96 49.49
CA VAL A 92 1.29 34.21 48.94
C VAL A 92 1.03 32.71 48.93
N THR A 93 0.29 32.14 49.90
CA THR A 93 -0.07 30.71 49.87
C THR A 93 -0.99 30.39 48.69
N TYR A 94 -2.00 31.23 48.41
CA TYR A 94 -2.84 31.12 47.22
C TYR A 94 -2.04 31.23 45.93
N TYR A 95 -1.09 32.18 45.87
CA TYR A 95 -0.22 32.35 44.72
C TYR A 95 0.59 31.07 44.44
N HIS A 96 1.26 30.51 45.45
CA HIS A 96 2.05 29.30 45.27
C HIS A 96 1.19 28.10 44.86
N TYR A 97 0.03 27.92 45.48
CA TYR A 97 -0.89 26.84 45.14
C TYR A 97 -1.38 26.93 43.69
N PHE A 98 -1.94 28.06 43.28
CA PHE A 98 -2.46 28.20 41.92
C PHE A 98 -1.35 28.25 40.86
N SER A 99 -0.15 28.72 41.22
CA SER A 99 1.02 28.65 40.34
C SER A 99 1.47 27.20 40.13
N LYS A 100 1.52 26.40 41.21
CA LYS A 100 1.82 24.97 41.13
C LYS A 100 0.77 24.21 40.31
N MET A 101 -0.51 24.41 40.58
CA MET A 101 -1.61 23.79 39.83
C MET A 101 -1.55 24.11 38.32
N LYS A 102 -1.24 25.37 37.98
CA LYS A 102 -1.04 25.78 36.58
C LYS A 102 0.19 25.09 35.97
N ALA A 103 1.30 25.02 36.71
CA ALA A 103 2.51 24.36 36.25
C ALA A 103 2.28 22.86 35.96
N GLU A 104 1.59 22.15 36.86
CA GLU A 104 1.20 20.75 36.69
C GLU A 104 0.30 20.55 35.46
N THR A 105 -0.68 21.44 35.26
CA THR A 105 -1.54 21.40 34.06
C THR A 105 -0.73 21.57 32.77
N VAL A 106 0.23 22.50 32.75
CA VAL A 106 1.11 22.73 31.59
C VAL A 106 2.04 21.54 31.35
N GLN A 107 2.58 20.94 32.40
CA GLN A 107 3.38 19.72 32.30
C GLN A 107 2.56 18.56 31.74
N GLY A 108 1.33 18.36 32.23
CA GLY A 108 0.40 17.35 31.69
C GLY A 108 0.14 17.54 30.19
N LYS A 109 -0.13 18.78 29.74
CA LYS A 109 -0.29 19.08 28.31
C LYS A 109 0.96 18.78 27.49
N ARG A 110 2.16 19.07 28.01
CA ARG A 110 3.43 18.76 27.34
C ARG A 110 3.65 17.26 27.20
N ILE A 111 3.39 16.49 28.26
CA ILE A 111 3.46 15.01 28.23
C ILE A 111 2.46 14.46 27.22
N GLY A 112 1.22 14.94 27.23
CA GLY A 112 0.20 14.52 26.27
C GLY A 112 0.62 14.74 24.81
N LYS A 113 1.30 15.85 24.50
CA LYS A 113 1.84 16.12 23.16
C LYS A 113 2.94 15.11 22.77
N VAL A 114 3.85 14.80 23.69
CA VAL A 114 4.93 13.81 23.44
C VAL A 114 4.35 12.42 23.20
N ILE A 115 3.37 12.00 24.01
CA ILE A 115 2.68 10.71 23.84
C ILE A 115 1.96 10.67 22.49
N GLY A 116 1.24 11.74 22.12
CA GLY A 116 0.56 11.83 20.82
C GLY A 116 1.54 11.68 19.66
N HIS A 117 2.71 12.32 19.73
CA HIS A 117 3.75 12.15 18.70
C HIS A 117 4.27 10.71 18.65
N ALA A 118 4.47 10.06 19.79
CA ALA A 118 4.95 8.68 19.86
C ALA A 118 3.95 7.69 19.24
N MET A 119 2.66 7.84 19.55
CA MET A 119 1.59 7.02 18.98
C MET A 119 1.49 7.17 17.46
N GLU A 120 1.63 8.39 16.94
CA GLU A 120 1.61 8.64 15.50
C GLU A 120 2.84 8.02 14.81
N ASN A 121 4.02 8.11 15.43
CA ASN A 121 5.22 7.45 14.91
C ASN A 121 5.07 5.92 14.87
N GLU A 122 4.48 5.32 15.91
CA GLU A 122 4.22 3.88 15.97
C GLU A 122 3.23 3.44 14.87
N ARG A 123 2.19 4.24 14.63
CA ARG A 123 1.26 4.01 13.51
C ARG A 123 1.98 4.05 12.16
N MET A 124 2.82 5.05 11.92
CA MET A 124 3.60 5.16 10.67
C MET A 124 4.57 3.99 10.50
N ILE A 125 5.17 3.50 11.59
CA ILE A 125 6.03 2.30 11.58
C ILE A 125 5.22 1.08 11.15
N ALA A 126 4.05 0.86 11.78
CA ALA A 126 3.19 -0.28 11.46
C ALA A 126 2.69 -0.23 10.00
N GLU A 127 2.35 0.95 9.51
CA GLU A 127 1.95 1.17 8.11
C GLU A 127 3.09 0.85 7.14
N TYR A 128 4.29 1.37 7.38
CA TYR A 128 5.47 1.05 6.58
C TYR A 128 5.76 -0.46 6.59
N GLU A 129 5.72 -1.08 7.77
CA GLU A 129 5.97 -2.50 7.95
C GLU A 129 4.94 -3.38 7.23
N GLY A 130 3.67 -2.99 7.26
CA GLY A 130 2.58 -3.67 6.55
C GLY A 130 2.73 -3.57 5.03
N LEU A 131 2.81 -2.33 4.51
CA LEU A 131 2.96 -2.08 3.08
C LEU A 131 4.20 -2.75 2.49
N THR A 132 5.33 -2.74 3.22
CA THR A 132 6.55 -3.43 2.76
C THR A 132 6.34 -4.94 2.67
N SER A 133 5.67 -5.54 3.65
CA SER A 133 5.41 -6.98 3.66
C SER A 133 4.48 -7.40 2.53
N ASP A 134 3.44 -6.61 2.27
CA ASP A 134 2.48 -6.88 1.20
C ASP A 134 3.13 -6.73 -0.19
N LEU A 135 3.96 -5.70 -0.39
CA LEU A 135 4.71 -5.52 -1.64
C LEU A 135 5.69 -6.68 -1.87
N LEU A 136 6.46 -7.06 -0.85
CA LEU A 136 7.39 -8.20 -0.96
C LEU A 136 6.66 -9.51 -1.27
N ARG A 137 5.52 -9.76 -0.64
CA ARG A 137 4.69 -10.93 -0.93
C ARG A 137 4.23 -10.94 -2.39
N TRP A 138 3.67 -9.82 -2.85
CA TRP A 138 3.22 -9.68 -4.23
C TRP A 138 4.36 -9.92 -5.23
N ILE A 139 5.57 -9.39 -4.95
CA ILE A 139 6.74 -9.61 -5.80
C ILE A 139 7.06 -11.10 -5.90
N GLU A 140 7.15 -11.82 -4.79
CA GLU A 140 7.50 -13.25 -4.79
C GLU A 140 6.42 -14.09 -5.49
N GLU A 141 5.14 -13.84 -5.23
CA GLU A 141 4.02 -14.52 -5.92
C GLU A 141 4.05 -14.27 -7.44
N THR A 142 4.34 -13.03 -7.85
CA THR A 142 4.46 -12.65 -9.26
C THR A 142 5.67 -13.31 -9.91
N ILE A 143 6.81 -13.36 -9.23
CA ILE A 143 8.00 -14.08 -9.73
C ILE A 143 7.67 -15.55 -9.99
N VAL A 144 6.95 -16.21 -9.07
CA VAL A 144 6.53 -17.61 -9.26
C VAL A 144 5.62 -17.75 -10.49
N ALA A 145 4.64 -16.86 -10.67
CA ALA A 145 3.76 -16.87 -11.83
C ALA A 145 4.52 -16.63 -13.16
N LEU A 146 5.47 -15.68 -13.17
CA LEU A 146 6.32 -15.39 -14.33
C LEU A 146 7.34 -16.50 -14.61
N SER A 147 7.70 -17.29 -13.62
CA SER A 147 8.62 -18.43 -13.76
C SER A 147 7.96 -19.66 -14.37
N ASP A 148 6.63 -19.66 -14.54
CA ASP A 148 5.95 -20.72 -15.26
C ASP A 148 6.52 -20.85 -16.69
N ARG A 149 6.68 -22.09 -17.14
CA ARG A 149 7.17 -22.44 -18.48
C ARG A 149 6.16 -23.31 -19.22
N HIS A 150 4.92 -23.37 -18.74
CA HIS A 150 3.83 -23.99 -19.45
C HIS A 150 3.27 -23.01 -20.51
N PHE A 151 3.36 -23.41 -21.77
CA PHE A 151 2.86 -22.64 -22.90
C PHE A 151 1.70 -23.35 -23.56
N ALA A 152 0.74 -22.57 -24.06
CA ALA A 152 -0.34 -23.14 -24.84
C ALA A 152 0.22 -23.73 -26.15
N ASN A 153 -0.16 -24.95 -26.49
CA ASN A 153 0.24 -25.56 -27.74
C ASN A 153 -0.64 -25.08 -28.90
N SER A 154 -0.64 -23.78 -29.18
CA SER A 154 -1.26 -23.18 -30.36
C SER A 154 -0.82 -21.73 -30.50
N LEU A 155 -0.76 -21.23 -31.74
CA LEU A 155 -0.41 -19.83 -32.00
C LEU A 155 -1.34 -18.85 -31.26
N VAL A 156 -2.65 -19.11 -31.31
CA VAL A 156 -3.66 -18.28 -30.65
C VAL A 156 -3.51 -18.31 -29.13
N GLY A 157 -3.23 -19.48 -28.55
CA GLY A 157 -3.03 -19.62 -27.11
C GLY A 157 -1.82 -18.85 -26.61
N VAL A 158 -0.69 -18.91 -27.33
CA VAL A 158 0.51 -18.15 -26.96
C VAL A 158 0.30 -16.64 -27.11
N GLN A 159 -0.44 -16.21 -28.15
CA GLN A 159 -0.84 -14.79 -28.30
C GLN A 159 -1.68 -14.31 -27.12
N GLN A 160 -2.61 -15.13 -26.61
CA GLN A 160 -3.38 -14.80 -25.40
C GLN A 160 -2.48 -14.69 -24.16
N GLN A 161 -1.51 -15.60 -23.99
CA GLN A 161 -0.54 -15.51 -22.89
C GLN A 161 0.32 -14.24 -22.98
N LEU A 162 0.69 -13.81 -24.19
CA LEU A 162 1.41 -12.56 -24.43
C LEU A 162 0.55 -11.33 -24.09
N LEU A 163 -0.74 -11.35 -24.44
CA LEU A 163 -1.69 -10.29 -24.08
C LEU A 163 -1.83 -10.16 -22.57
N ALA A 164 -1.98 -11.28 -21.85
CA ALA A 164 -2.04 -11.29 -20.39
C ALA A 164 -0.76 -10.72 -19.76
N PHE A 165 0.42 -11.10 -20.29
CA PHE A 165 1.70 -10.56 -19.85
C PHE A 165 1.81 -9.04 -20.09
N ASN A 166 1.32 -8.55 -21.23
CA ASN A 166 1.29 -7.12 -21.52
C ASN A 166 0.31 -6.37 -20.60
N ALA A 167 -0.85 -6.94 -20.29
CA ALA A 167 -1.79 -6.38 -19.32
C ALA A 167 -1.12 -6.20 -17.96
N TYR A 168 -0.51 -7.26 -17.41
CA TYR A 168 0.29 -7.21 -16.19
C TYR A 168 1.30 -6.03 -16.20
N ARG A 169 2.09 -5.88 -17.28
CA ARG A 169 3.12 -4.83 -17.39
C ARG A 169 2.56 -3.41 -17.47
N THR A 170 1.36 -3.25 -18.02
CA THR A 170 0.78 -1.93 -18.33
C THR A 170 -0.26 -1.47 -17.31
N THR A 171 -0.85 -2.40 -16.56
CA THR A 171 -1.89 -2.09 -15.57
C THR A 171 -1.45 -2.39 -14.15
N GLU A 172 -0.95 -3.60 -13.87
CA GLU A 172 -0.69 -4.04 -12.49
C GLU A 172 0.66 -3.56 -11.97
N LYS A 173 1.73 -3.78 -12.74
CA LYS A 173 3.10 -3.41 -12.36
C LYS A 173 3.26 -1.90 -12.03
N PRO A 174 2.70 -0.96 -12.81
CA PRO A 174 2.85 0.47 -12.52
C PRO A 174 2.33 0.89 -11.14
N VAL A 175 1.18 0.35 -10.72
CA VAL A 175 0.62 0.63 -9.39
C VAL A 175 1.57 0.16 -8.29
N LYS A 176 2.18 -1.01 -8.46
CA LYS A 176 3.16 -1.55 -7.50
C LYS A 176 4.49 -0.78 -7.49
N PHE A 177 4.87 -0.21 -8.62
CA PHE A 177 6.02 0.70 -8.68
C PHE A 177 5.76 2.00 -7.92
N GLU A 178 4.54 2.56 -8.01
CA GLU A 178 4.13 3.70 -7.19
C GLU A 178 4.12 3.36 -5.69
N GLU A 179 3.58 2.19 -5.30
CA GLU A 179 3.62 1.71 -3.92
C GLU A 179 5.07 1.61 -3.39
N LYS A 180 6.00 1.10 -4.20
CA LYS A 180 7.43 1.07 -3.87
C LYS A 180 7.98 2.48 -3.60
N GLY A 181 7.66 3.46 -4.45
CA GLY A 181 8.06 4.86 -4.24
C GLY A 181 7.45 5.46 -2.98
N ASN A 182 6.18 5.17 -2.70
CA ASN A 182 5.49 5.63 -1.50
C ASN A 182 6.13 5.08 -0.21
N LEU A 183 6.68 3.86 -0.22
CA LEU A 183 7.44 3.32 0.90
C LEU A 183 8.71 4.13 1.21
N GLU A 184 9.43 4.56 0.17
CA GLU A 184 10.63 5.39 0.32
C GLU A 184 10.28 6.76 0.94
N VAL A 185 9.19 7.38 0.44
CA VAL A 185 8.66 8.65 0.97
C VAL A 185 8.22 8.49 2.43
N LEU A 186 7.48 7.44 2.76
CA LEU A 186 7.00 7.17 4.11
C LEU A 186 8.17 6.96 5.09
N LEU A 187 9.18 6.17 4.70
CA LEU A 187 10.36 5.96 5.53
C LEU A 187 11.13 7.27 5.74
N PHE A 188 11.32 8.06 4.69
CA PHE A 188 11.98 9.36 4.79
C PHE A 188 11.22 10.32 5.73
N ALA A 189 9.90 10.40 5.59
CA ALA A 189 9.05 11.22 6.45
C ALA A 189 9.16 10.78 7.91
N LEU A 190 9.09 9.48 8.18
CA LEU A 190 9.24 8.91 9.52
C LEU A 190 10.63 9.22 10.12
N GLN A 191 11.70 9.00 9.37
CA GLN A 191 13.06 9.28 9.83
C GLN A 191 13.30 10.77 10.07
N SER A 192 12.81 11.64 9.18
CA SER A 192 12.89 13.10 9.32
C SER A 192 12.17 13.57 10.58
N ARG A 193 10.95 13.06 10.81
CA ARG A 193 10.14 13.36 11.99
C ARG A 193 10.80 12.93 13.30
N LEU A 194 11.39 11.73 13.33
CA LEU A 194 12.13 11.24 14.51
C LEU A 194 13.36 12.10 14.80
N ARG A 195 14.13 12.47 13.76
CA ARG A 195 15.28 13.38 13.91
C ARG A 195 14.88 14.76 14.42
N ALA A 196 13.80 15.34 13.89
CA ALA A 196 13.29 16.63 14.35
C ALA A 196 12.88 16.62 15.82
N ASN A 197 12.47 15.46 16.34
CA ASN A 197 12.15 15.24 17.76
C ASN A 197 13.37 14.79 18.60
N ASN A 198 14.59 14.87 18.07
CA ASN A 198 15.83 14.37 18.71
C ASN A 198 15.76 12.89 19.10
N GLN A 199 14.96 12.09 18.39
CA GLN A 199 14.85 10.65 18.57
C GLN A 199 15.79 9.93 17.58
N ARG A 200 16.14 8.69 17.92
CA ARG A 200 16.91 7.84 17.01
C ARG A 200 16.09 7.60 15.73
N PRO A 201 16.69 7.75 14.54
CA PRO A 201 16.01 7.40 13.30
C PRO A 201 15.51 5.96 13.35
N TYR A 202 14.31 5.73 12.82
CA TYR A 202 13.78 4.38 12.68
C TYR A 202 14.60 3.60 11.64
N THR A 203 15.00 2.39 12.02
CA THR A 203 15.61 1.40 11.14
C THR A 203 14.64 0.23 11.05
N PRO A 204 14.14 -0.10 9.83
CA PRO A 204 13.30 -1.27 9.64
C PRO A 204 13.97 -2.57 10.10
N ARG A 205 13.14 -3.56 10.45
CA ARG A 205 13.61 -4.92 10.76
C ARG A 205 14.27 -5.56 9.53
N GLU A 206 15.16 -6.52 9.76
CA GLU A 206 15.75 -7.32 8.69
C GLU A 206 14.68 -7.93 7.78
N GLY A 207 14.90 -7.91 6.46
CA GLY A 207 13.94 -8.36 5.46
C GLY A 207 12.86 -7.33 5.11
N ARG A 208 12.85 -6.15 5.74
CA ARG A 208 11.95 -5.03 5.42
C ARG A 208 12.72 -3.73 5.16
N LEU A 209 14.00 -3.82 4.84
CA LEU A 209 14.79 -2.66 4.46
C LEU A 209 14.42 -2.24 3.03
N LEU A 210 14.57 -0.96 2.69
CA LEU A 210 14.43 -0.51 1.30
C LEU A 210 15.37 -1.26 0.35
N ALA A 211 16.55 -1.67 0.83
CA ALA A 211 17.48 -2.49 0.07
C ALA A 211 16.91 -3.88 -0.26
N ASP A 212 16.09 -4.45 0.62
CA ASP A 212 15.44 -5.74 0.39
C ASP A 212 14.34 -5.59 -0.67
N THR A 213 13.53 -4.53 -0.59
CA THR A 213 12.53 -4.20 -1.61
C THR A 213 13.16 -3.95 -2.98
N ASN A 214 14.27 -3.20 -3.03
CA ASN A 214 15.01 -2.96 -4.28
C ASN A 214 15.54 -4.27 -4.89
N ARG A 215 16.14 -5.14 -4.06
CA ARG A 215 16.65 -6.44 -4.51
C ARG A 215 15.53 -7.37 -4.97
N ALA A 216 14.39 -7.37 -4.29
CA ALA A 216 13.21 -8.13 -4.71
C ALA A 216 12.69 -7.62 -6.07
N TRP A 217 12.66 -6.30 -6.25
CA TRP A 217 12.26 -5.67 -7.50
C TRP A 217 13.21 -6.01 -8.67
N GLU A 218 14.53 -6.00 -8.44
CA GLU A 218 15.51 -6.44 -9.45
C GLU A 218 15.31 -7.91 -9.85
N ARG A 219 14.98 -8.79 -8.89
CA ARG A 219 14.63 -10.19 -9.18
C ARG A 219 13.35 -10.30 -10.01
N LEU A 220 12.35 -9.46 -9.73
CA LEU A 220 11.12 -9.38 -10.53
C LEU A 220 11.43 -8.99 -11.98
N GLU A 221 12.21 -7.93 -12.19
CA GLU A 221 12.58 -7.47 -13.53
C GLU A 221 13.35 -8.54 -14.32
N LYS A 222 14.21 -9.30 -13.63
CA LYS A 222 14.87 -10.46 -14.24
C LYS A 222 13.86 -11.54 -14.66
N ALA A 223 12.95 -11.92 -13.78
CA ALA A 223 11.92 -12.93 -14.09
C ALA A 223 10.99 -12.49 -15.23
N GLU A 224 10.65 -11.20 -15.28
CA GLU A 224 9.89 -10.61 -16.39
C GLU A 224 10.62 -10.72 -17.72
N HIS A 225 11.92 -10.40 -17.74
CA HIS A 225 12.72 -10.49 -18.95
C HIS A 225 12.80 -11.94 -19.45
N GLU A 226 13.02 -12.90 -18.56
CA GLU A 226 13.03 -14.33 -18.90
C GLU A 226 11.67 -14.80 -19.43
N ARG A 227 10.56 -14.35 -18.85
CA ARG A 227 9.21 -14.67 -19.33
C ARG A 227 8.93 -14.07 -20.71
N GLU A 228 9.37 -12.83 -20.95
CA GLU A 228 9.23 -12.17 -22.26
C GLU A 228 9.99 -12.93 -23.35
N LEU A 229 11.23 -13.34 -23.08
CA LEU A 229 12.03 -14.14 -24.01
C LEU A 229 11.36 -15.49 -24.30
N ALA A 230 10.97 -16.22 -23.26
CA ALA A 230 10.38 -17.54 -23.42
C ALA A 230 9.03 -17.50 -24.20
N LEU A 231 8.18 -16.51 -23.94
CA LEU A 231 6.94 -16.31 -24.71
C LEU A 231 7.22 -15.97 -26.18
N ARG A 232 8.25 -15.16 -26.47
CA ARG A 232 8.64 -14.84 -27.85
C ARG A 232 9.20 -16.03 -28.61
N GLU A 233 10.08 -16.80 -27.96
CA GLU A 233 10.65 -18.02 -28.54
C GLU A 233 9.55 -19.03 -28.88
N GLU A 234 8.60 -19.23 -27.95
CA GLU A 234 7.47 -20.13 -28.18
C GLU A 234 6.53 -19.59 -29.26
N LEU A 235 6.28 -18.28 -29.33
CA LEU A 235 5.47 -17.68 -30.40
C LEU A 235 6.07 -17.97 -31.78
N ILE A 236 7.39 -17.77 -31.93
CA ILE A 236 8.11 -18.06 -33.17
C ILE A 236 8.04 -19.56 -33.50
N ARG A 237 8.14 -20.43 -32.49
CA ARG A 237 8.01 -21.88 -32.66
C ARG A 237 6.63 -22.24 -33.20
N GLN A 238 5.56 -21.71 -32.60
CA GLN A 238 4.18 -21.94 -33.06
C GLN A 238 3.94 -21.41 -34.48
N GLU A 239 4.46 -20.22 -34.82
CA GLU A 239 4.37 -19.67 -36.18
C GLU A 239 5.06 -20.58 -37.22
N LYS A 240 6.25 -21.12 -36.89
CA LYS A 240 6.96 -22.07 -37.76
C LYS A 240 6.17 -23.35 -37.95
N LEU A 241 5.53 -23.86 -36.89
CA LEU A 241 4.71 -25.07 -36.98
C LEU A 241 3.48 -24.86 -37.87
N GLU A 242 2.79 -23.73 -37.74
CA GLU A 242 1.67 -23.40 -38.63
C GLU A 242 2.10 -23.27 -40.10
N GLN A 243 3.29 -22.68 -40.36
CA GLN A 243 3.85 -22.62 -41.71
C GLN A 243 4.18 -24.01 -42.25
N LEU A 244 4.71 -24.90 -41.41
CA LEU A 244 5.05 -26.27 -41.76
C LEU A 244 3.78 -27.10 -42.03
N ALA A 245 2.74 -26.94 -41.22
CA ALA A 245 1.42 -27.54 -41.43
C ALA A 245 0.79 -27.07 -42.75
N ALA A 246 0.81 -25.76 -43.02
CA ALA A 246 0.34 -25.23 -44.31
C ALA A 246 1.16 -25.73 -45.51
N ARG A 247 2.45 -26.05 -45.32
CA ARG A 247 3.29 -26.70 -46.34
C ARG A 247 2.90 -28.16 -46.52
N PHE A 248 2.62 -28.89 -45.44
CA PHE A 248 2.08 -30.25 -45.50
C PHE A 248 0.78 -30.27 -46.29
N ASP A 249 -0.21 -29.46 -45.91
CA ASP A 249 -1.54 -29.46 -46.53
C ASP A 249 -1.48 -29.20 -48.05
N ARG A 250 -0.63 -28.24 -48.47
CA ARG A 250 -0.40 -27.96 -49.90
C ARG A 250 0.23 -29.14 -50.62
N LYS A 251 1.27 -29.75 -50.04
CA LYS A 251 1.93 -30.89 -50.68
C LYS A 251 0.98 -32.09 -50.74
N ALA A 252 0.34 -32.47 -49.63
CA ALA A 252 -0.62 -33.57 -49.54
C ALA A 252 -1.74 -33.41 -50.57
N GLY A 253 -2.35 -32.22 -50.65
CA GLY A 253 -3.39 -31.93 -51.65
C GLY A 253 -2.93 -32.11 -53.10
N MET A 254 -1.68 -31.73 -53.44
CA MET A 254 -1.14 -32.00 -54.77
C MET A 254 -0.97 -33.51 -55.06
N ARG A 255 -0.60 -34.31 -54.04
CA ARG A 255 -0.43 -35.77 -54.19
C ARG A 255 -1.79 -36.46 -54.33
N GLU A 256 -2.77 -36.05 -53.54
CA GLU A 256 -4.15 -36.54 -53.62
C GLU A 256 -4.76 -36.28 -55.00
N THR A 257 -4.60 -35.07 -55.55
CA THR A 257 -5.07 -34.75 -56.91
C THR A 257 -4.39 -35.62 -57.96
N TRP A 258 -3.06 -35.75 -57.91
CA TRP A 258 -2.32 -36.60 -58.85
C TRP A 258 -2.73 -38.08 -58.72
N LEU A 259 -2.96 -38.56 -57.50
CA LEU A 259 -3.40 -39.93 -57.24
C LEU A 259 -4.80 -40.17 -57.82
N ALA A 260 -5.73 -39.25 -57.63
CA ALA A 260 -7.08 -39.33 -58.19
C ALA A 260 -7.07 -39.32 -59.72
N GLU A 261 -6.23 -38.49 -60.34
CA GLU A 261 -6.05 -38.47 -61.80
C GLU A 261 -5.47 -39.79 -62.33
N ASN A 262 -4.44 -40.33 -61.66
CA ASN A 262 -3.84 -41.61 -62.06
C ASN A 262 -4.77 -42.80 -61.85
N GLN A 263 -5.50 -42.87 -60.74
CA GLN A 263 -6.53 -43.89 -60.53
C GLN A 263 -7.58 -43.88 -61.64
N ARG A 264 -7.98 -42.68 -62.10
CA ARG A 264 -8.90 -42.54 -63.23
C ARG A 264 -8.28 -43.00 -64.56
N LEU A 265 -6.99 -42.79 -64.77
CA LEU A 265 -6.31 -43.24 -66.00
C LEU A 265 -6.14 -44.76 -66.04
N VAL A 266 -5.82 -45.39 -64.90
CA VAL A 266 -5.60 -46.84 -64.79
C VAL A 266 -6.91 -47.63 -64.83
N SER A 267 -8.02 -47.05 -64.36
CA SER A 267 -9.35 -47.68 -64.40
C SER A 267 -10.02 -47.70 -65.78
N GLN A 268 -9.41 -47.10 -66.80
CA GLN A 268 -9.93 -47.11 -68.17
C GLN A 268 -9.43 -48.32 -68.96
N ASP A 269 -10.33 -49.27 -69.21
CA ASP A 269 -10.06 -50.45 -70.05
C ASP A 269 -10.11 -50.13 -71.55
N ASN A 270 -9.10 -49.41 -72.05
CA ASN A 270 -8.98 -49.01 -73.46
C ASN A 270 -7.88 -49.83 -74.19
N PHE A 271 -8.10 -51.15 -74.32
CA PHE A 271 -7.13 -52.06 -74.94
C PHE A 271 -7.26 -52.21 -76.47
N GLY A 272 -8.40 -51.78 -77.04
CA GLY A 272 -8.71 -51.93 -78.46
C GLY A 272 -9.01 -53.39 -78.87
N GLN A 273 -9.09 -53.65 -80.18
CA GLN A 273 -9.47 -54.95 -80.75
C GLN A 273 -8.39 -55.57 -81.65
N ASP A 274 -7.25 -54.90 -81.82
CA ASP A 274 -6.16 -55.34 -82.69
C ASP A 274 -4.81 -55.32 -81.97
N LEU A 275 -3.81 -55.98 -82.56
CA LEU A 275 -2.47 -56.09 -81.97
C LEU A 275 -1.82 -54.70 -81.78
N ALA A 276 -2.08 -53.76 -82.69
CA ALA A 276 -1.48 -52.43 -82.63
C ALA A 276 -2.02 -51.59 -81.45
N SER A 277 -3.33 -51.63 -81.22
CA SER A 277 -3.99 -50.99 -80.07
C SER A 277 -3.59 -51.62 -78.74
N ALA A 278 -3.45 -52.95 -78.68
CA ALA A 278 -2.93 -53.63 -77.50
C ALA A 278 -1.46 -53.25 -77.19
N GLN A 279 -0.60 -53.17 -78.21
CA GLN A 279 0.79 -52.71 -78.06
C GLN A 279 0.88 -51.24 -77.60
N ALA A 280 -0.01 -50.37 -78.10
CA ALA A 280 -0.09 -48.98 -77.68
C ALA A 280 -0.54 -48.85 -76.21
N ALA A 281 -1.54 -49.64 -75.79
CA ALA A 281 -1.99 -49.70 -74.41
C ALA A 281 -0.87 -50.18 -73.46
N ALA A 282 -0.10 -51.19 -73.87
CA ALA A 282 1.06 -51.67 -73.10
C ALA A 282 2.12 -50.58 -72.90
N LYS A 283 2.49 -49.84 -73.96
CA LYS A 283 3.43 -48.71 -73.85
C LYS A 283 2.90 -47.60 -72.95
N LYS A 284 1.60 -47.30 -73.01
CA LYS A 284 0.97 -46.32 -72.11
C LYS A 284 1.05 -46.79 -70.66
N HIS A 285 0.84 -48.07 -70.40
CA HIS A 285 0.97 -48.65 -69.06
C HIS A 285 2.40 -48.54 -68.52
N GLU A 286 3.40 -48.89 -69.32
CA GLU A 286 4.83 -48.77 -68.97
C GLU A 286 5.22 -47.31 -68.64
N ALA A 287 4.69 -46.34 -69.40
CA ALA A 287 4.90 -44.92 -69.12
C ALA A 287 4.27 -44.49 -67.77
N ILE A 288 3.07 -44.97 -67.45
CA ILE A 288 2.41 -44.71 -66.17
C ILE A 288 3.19 -45.34 -65.01
N GLU A 289 3.65 -46.58 -65.16
CA GLU A 289 4.45 -47.27 -64.14
C GLU A 289 5.74 -46.51 -63.82
N THR A 290 6.42 -46.02 -64.87
CA THR A 290 7.63 -45.19 -64.71
C THR A 290 7.33 -43.87 -63.97
N ASP A 291 6.21 -43.20 -64.29
CA ASP A 291 5.79 -41.97 -63.60
C ASP A 291 5.45 -42.24 -62.13
N ILE A 292 4.76 -43.35 -61.83
CA ILE A 292 4.44 -43.77 -60.46
C ILE A 292 5.70 -43.98 -59.63
N LEU A 293 6.68 -44.71 -60.18
CA LEU A 293 7.95 -44.96 -59.50
C LEU A 293 8.71 -43.65 -59.23
N ALA A 294 8.75 -42.73 -60.20
CA ALA A 294 9.36 -41.41 -60.00
C ALA A 294 8.60 -40.54 -58.98
N TYR A 295 7.32 -40.81 -58.74
CA TYR A 295 6.49 -40.06 -57.81
C TYR A 295 6.67 -40.47 -56.34
N GLU A 296 7.28 -41.62 -56.06
CA GLU A 296 7.51 -42.11 -54.70
C GLU A 296 8.27 -41.08 -53.83
N GLU A 297 9.33 -40.47 -54.37
CA GLU A 297 10.14 -39.45 -53.66
C GLU A 297 9.28 -38.26 -53.21
N ARG A 298 8.27 -37.90 -54.00
CA ARG A 298 7.36 -36.80 -53.70
C ARG A 298 6.42 -37.12 -52.54
N VAL A 299 6.05 -38.39 -52.36
CA VAL A 299 5.24 -38.88 -51.22
C VAL A 299 6.12 -38.96 -49.97
N GLN A 300 7.34 -39.47 -50.09
CA GLN A 300 8.32 -39.48 -48.99
C GLN A 300 8.59 -38.07 -48.43
N ALA A 301 8.63 -37.06 -49.32
CA ALA A 301 8.77 -35.66 -48.92
C ALA A 301 7.55 -35.05 -48.20
N VAL A 302 6.38 -35.71 -48.23
CA VAL A 302 5.19 -35.36 -47.43
C VAL A 302 5.28 -36.04 -46.07
N LEU A 303 5.58 -37.34 -46.05
CA LEU A 303 5.79 -38.12 -44.83
C LEU A 303 6.90 -37.52 -43.95
N ALA A 304 7.97 -37.02 -44.56
CA ALA A 304 9.03 -36.32 -43.83
C ALA A 304 8.53 -35.06 -43.10
N VAL A 305 7.63 -34.28 -43.73
CA VAL A 305 7.04 -33.08 -43.10
C VAL A 305 6.07 -33.46 -41.99
N ALA A 306 5.26 -34.52 -42.17
CA ALA A 306 4.37 -35.03 -41.13
C ALA A 306 5.15 -35.47 -39.87
N ARG A 307 6.24 -36.24 -40.07
CA ARG A 307 7.12 -36.66 -38.97
C ARG A 307 7.78 -35.47 -38.26
N GLU A 308 8.16 -34.43 -38.99
CA GLU A 308 8.71 -33.20 -38.41
C GLU A 308 7.66 -32.50 -37.53
N LEU A 309 6.41 -32.36 -38.01
CA LEU A 309 5.30 -31.80 -37.23
C LEU A 309 5.01 -32.61 -35.95
N GLU A 310 5.04 -33.94 -36.04
CA GLU A 310 4.83 -34.83 -34.90
C GLU A 310 5.97 -34.72 -33.87
N THR A 311 7.22 -34.70 -34.34
CA THR A 311 8.40 -34.58 -33.48
C THR A 311 8.42 -33.24 -32.73
N GLU A 312 8.00 -32.17 -33.40
CA GLU A 312 7.91 -30.82 -32.81
C GLU A 312 6.60 -30.59 -32.02
N GLY A 313 5.74 -31.61 -31.90
CA GLY A 313 4.54 -31.57 -31.07
C GLY A 313 3.46 -30.62 -31.58
N TYR A 314 3.22 -30.57 -32.89
CA TYR A 314 2.12 -29.77 -33.46
C TYR A 314 0.77 -30.17 -32.87
N HIS A 315 -0.09 -29.18 -32.63
CA HIS A 315 -1.34 -29.36 -31.88
C HIS A 315 -2.39 -30.21 -32.61
N ASP A 316 -2.41 -30.16 -33.94
CA ASP A 316 -3.35 -30.90 -34.79
C ASP A 316 -2.66 -32.07 -35.52
N VAL A 317 -1.70 -32.73 -34.84
CA VAL A 317 -0.93 -33.85 -35.41
C VAL A 317 -1.81 -35.03 -35.79
N ASP A 318 -2.90 -35.28 -35.06
CA ASP A 318 -3.82 -36.38 -35.36
C ASP A 318 -4.47 -36.22 -36.74
N ARG A 319 -4.82 -34.98 -37.14
CA ARG A 319 -5.32 -34.68 -38.49
C ARG A 319 -4.26 -34.93 -39.56
N ILE A 320 -3.01 -34.56 -39.26
CA ILE A 320 -1.86 -34.76 -40.16
C ILE A 320 -1.61 -36.26 -40.37
N ASN A 321 -1.63 -37.05 -39.30
CA ASN A 321 -1.37 -38.49 -39.33
C ASN A 321 -2.52 -39.30 -39.97
N ALA A 322 -3.76 -38.82 -39.86
CA ALA A 322 -4.93 -39.46 -40.45
C ALA A 322 -4.99 -39.31 -41.99
N ARG A 323 -4.23 -38.38 -42.56
CA ARG A 323 -4.25 -38.00 -43.98
C ARG A 323 -3.07 -38.59 -44.74
#